data_AF-A0A381S2D6-F1
#
_entry.id   AF-A0A381S2D6-F1
#
_cell.length_a   1.000
_cell.length_b   1.000
_cell.length_c   1.000
_cell.angle_alpha   90.00
_cell.angle_beta   90.00
_cell.angle_gamma   90.00
#
_symmetry.space_group_name_H-M   'P 1'
#
loop_
_entity.id
_entity.type
_entity.pdbx_description
1 polymer ?
#
loop_
_entity_poly.entity_id
_entity_poly.type
_entity_poly.pdbx_seq_one_letter_code
_entity_poly.pdbx_strand_id
1 'polypeptide(L)'
;MTNVKAIFYRPPYVGLLAFVVVFITQGLGHTLMVLVEKIFGEGLQYPAAFLLGLLGTVLLFIGMKKDDEVPATWLGYFAGFCLWTGWVEFSFVFYAEYLNVEQILPNGKLNLYPEYLVMQSSIGVLMTSLLYFFFNRETKCNFFRWFQRNLKLSTGRPTPGYKRNYAAVTAMETVYVIWFFYIILLILYEDAFIGDRHPLTYIFFFLNTIWALFLVTRLMKFWNVTRAIRYAIPTAIIAYTSYEIIGRWGLLIEFWVYPKEYLTELVLIFGAILIGIFIAVFTPKGEKERLHRKQ
;
A
#
# COMPACT_ATOMS: atom_id res chain seq x y z
N MET A 1 28.76 -15.19 -7.03
CA MET A 1 27.81 -14.06 -6.83
C MET A 1 26.94 -13.73 -8.06
N THR A 2 27.34 -14.06 -9.29
CA THR A 2 26.59 -13.77 -10.54
C THR A 2 25.34 -14.66 -10.74
N ASN A 3 25.37 -15.92 -10.28
CA ASN A 3 24.24 -16.85 -10.46
C ASN A 3 23.07 -16.61 -9.50
N VAL A 4 23.32 -16.16 -8.27
CA VAL A 4 22.25 -15.89 -7.28
C VAL A 4 21.39 -14.70 -7.73
N LYS A 5 22.01 -13.63 -8.23
CA LYS A 5 21.29 -12.48 -8.80
C LYS A 5 20.36 -12.89 -9.94
N ALA A 6 20.81 -13.76 -10.83
CA ALA A 6 20.01 -14.20 -11.99
C ALA A 6 18.75 -15.00 -11.59
N ILE A 7 18.77 -15.72 -10.46
CA ILE A 7 17.60 -16.47 -9.95
C ILE A 7 16.54 -15.50 -9.40
N PHE A 8 16.97 -14.50 -8.63
CA PHE A 8 16.05 -13.49 -8.06
C PHE A 8 15.40 -12.59 -9.12
N TYR A 9 15.99 -12.46 -10.31
CA TYR A 9 15.42 -11.68 -11.43
C TYR A 9 14.53 -12.48 -12.38
N ARG A 10 14.25 -13.77 -12.09
CA ARG A 10 13.36 -14.62 -12.89
C ARG A 10 12.02 -14.85 -12.21
N PRO A 11 10.94 -15.08 -12.97
CA PRO A 11 9.71 -15.66 -12.42
C PRO A 11 10.01 -17.02 -11.78
N PRO A 12 9.36 -17.37 -10.65
CA PRO A 12 8.34 -16.60 -9.92
C PRO A 12 8.91 -15.62 -8.87
N TYR A 13 10.22 -15.65 -8.61
CA TYR A 13 10.85 -15.04 -7.44
C TYR A 13 10.77 -13.51 -7.40
N VAL A 14 10.88 -12.82 -8.55
CA VAL A 14 10.77 -11.35 -8.60
C VAL A 14 9.41 -10.88 -8.09
N GLY A 15 8.34 -11.46 -8.62
CA GLY A 15 6.98 -11.07 -8.29
C GLY A 15 6.64 -11.42 -6.85
N LEU A 16 7.06 -12.61 -6.40
CA LEU A 16 6.85 -13.05 -5.03
C LEU A 16 7.61 -12.18 -4.03
N LEU A 17 8.87 -11.83 -4.30
CA LEU A 17 9.66 -10.97 -3.42
C LEU A 17 9.05 -9.57 -3.33
N ALA A 18 8.63 -8.99 -4.45
CA ALA A 18 7.94 -7.71 -4.44
C ALA A 18 6.62 -7.77 -3.66
N PHE A 19 5.85 -8.84 -3.80
CA PHE A 19 4.62 -9.07 -3.03
C PHE A 19 4.92 -9.15 -1.53
N VAL A 20 5.88 -9.97 -1.12
CA VAL A 20 6.26 -10.16 0.28
C VAL A 20 6.72 -8.85 0.90
N VAL A 21 7.57 -8.08 0.21
CA VAL A 21 8.04 -6.78 0.68
C VAL A 21 6.87 -5.83 0.92
N VAL A 22 5.95 -5.69 -0.05
CA VAL A 22 4.81 -4.79 0.11
C VAL A 22 3.88 -5.29 1.22
N PHE A 23 3.57 -6.58 1.26
CA PHE A 23 2.67 -7.18 2.24
C PHE A 23 3.18 -6.98 3.67
N ILE A 24 4.48 -7.22 3.90
CA ILE A 24 5.13 -6.97 5.18
C ILE A 24 5.14 -5.49 5.52
N THR A 25 5.38 -4.62 4.53
CA THR A 25 5.43 -3.17 4.76
C THR A 25 4.08 -2.63 5.25
N GLN A 26 2.95 -3.26 4.88
CA GLN A 26 1.65 -2.93 5.48
C GLN A 26 1.65 -3.19 6.99
N GLY A 27 2.05 -4.38 7.43
CA GLY A 27 2.19 -4.70 8.85
C GLY A 27 3.17 -3.79 9.60
N LEU A 28 4.30 -3.46 8.97
CA LEU A 28 5.26 -2.50 9.53
C LEU A 28 4.67 -1.09 9.71
N GLY A 29 3.63 -0.72 8.95
CA GLY A 29 2.88 0.53 9.16
C GLY A 29 2.22 0.56 10.54
N HIS A 30 1.52 -0.51 10.92
CA HIS A 30 0.92 -0.66 12.26
C HIS A 30 2.00 -0.61 13.36
N THR A 31 3.12 -1.31 13.14
CA THR A 31 4.26 -1.25 14.07
C THR A 31 4.79 0.16 14.22
N LEU A 32 4.94 0.90 13.11
CA LEU A 32 5.45 2.27 13.12
C LEU A 32 4.52 3.19 13.90
N MET A 33 3.19 3.08 13.75
CA MET A 33 2.24 3.85 14.53
C MET A 33 2.40 3.61 16.04
N VAL A 34 2.38 2.34 16.46
CA VAL A 34 2.52 1.95 17.87
C VAL A 34 3.87 2.42 18.44
N LEU A 35 4.93 2.37 17.65
CA LEU A 35 6.25 2.87 18.07
C LEU A 35 6.27 4.39 18.17
N VAL A 36 5.64 5.11 17.25
CA VAL A 36 5.57 6.57 17.31
C VAL A 36 4.82 7.01 18.58
N GLU A 37 3.66 6.43 18.85
CA GLU A 37 2.89 6.70 20.07
C GLU A 37 3.69 6.37 21.35
N LYS A 38 4.33 5.20 21.41
CA LYS A 38 5.03 4.73 22.62
C LYS A 38 6.40 5.38 22.87
N ILE A 39 7.15 5.73 21.82
CA ILE A 39 8.51 6.28 21.94
C ILE A 39 8.46 7.79 22.15
N PHE A 40 7.60 8.47 21.40
CA PHE A 40 7.59 9.93 21.34
C PHE A 40 6.55 10.54 22.29
N GLY A 41 5.57 9.77 22.76
CA GLY A 41 4.49 10.25 23.61
C GLY A 41 3.59 11.27 22.89
N GLU A 42 2.53 11.70 23.56
CA GLU A 42 1.49 12.60 22.98
C GLU A 42 2.08 13.90 22.39
N GLY A 43 3.22 14.38 22.87
CA GLY A 43 3.82 15.64 22.42
C GLY A 43 4.64 15.59 21.13
N LEU A 44 5.24 14.45 20.78
CA LEU A 44 6.19 14.36 19.65
C LEU A 44 5.70 13.49 18.48
N GLN A 45 4.54 12.84 18.62
CA GLN A 45 3.95 12.02 17.55
C GLN A 45 3.70 12.82 16.25
N TYR A 46 3.14 14.04 16.35
CA TYR A 46 2.83 14.86 15.17
C TYR A 46 4.07 15.45 14.47
N PRO A 47 5.07 15.99 15.19
CA PRO A 47 6.35 16.34 14.58
C PRO A 47 7.03 15.16 13.87
N ALA A 48 7.01 13.97 14.48
CA ALA A 48 7.58 12.77 13.86
C ALA A 48 6.82 12.37 12.58
N ALA A 49 5.48 12.40 12.62
CA ALA A 49 4.63 12.15 11.46
C ALA A 49 4.85 13.17 10.32
N PHE A 50 5.01 14.45 10.68
CA PHE A 50 5.34 15.50 9.70
C PHE A 50 6.69 15.26 9.03
N LEU A 51 7.73 14.90 9.80
CA LEU A 51 9.04 14.55 9.27
C LEU A 51 9.00 13.29 8.38
N LEU A 52 8.17 12.31 8.74
CA LEU A 52 7.97 11.11 7.93
C LEU A 52 7.34 11.44 6.56
N GLY A 53 6.33 12.30 6.51
CA GLY A 53 5.77 12.75 5.23
C GLY A 53 6.72 13.65 4.44
N LEU A 54 7.57 14.44 5.11
CA LEU A 54 8.65 15.20 4.46
C LEU A 54 9.68 14.25 3.82
N LEU A 55 10.06 13.18 4.50
CA LEU A 55 10.90 12.12 3.94
C LEU A 55 10.23 11.52 2.70
N GLY A 56 8.93 11.22 2.77
CA GLY A 56 8.15 10.75 1.62
C GLY A 56 8.20 11.71 0.44
N THR A 57 8.10 13.02 0.69
CA THR A 57 8.22 14.08 -0.33
C THR A 57 9.61 14.11 -0.97
N VAL A 58 10.68 14.00 -0.17
CA VAL A 58 12.06 13.96 -0.68
C VAL A 58 12.27 12.70 -1.55
N LEU A 59 11.80 11.54 -1.09
CA LEU A 59 11.87 10.30 -1.86
C LEU A 59 11.10 10.39 -3.17
N LEU A 60 9.92 11.01 -3.16
CA LEU A 60 9.12 11.25 -4.36
C LEU A 60 9.90 12.11 -5.34
N PHE A 61 10.43 13.24 -4.89
CA PHE A 61 11.19 14.17 -5.72
C PHE A 61 12.44 13.50 -6.35
N ILE A 62 13.19 12.73 -5.57
CA ILE A 62 14.34 11.96 -6.07
C ILE A 62 13.88 10.91 -7.09
N GLY A 63 12.81 10.19 -6.80
CA GLY A 63 12.24 9.17 -7.69
C GLY A 63 11.75 9.77 -9.01
N MET A 64 11.14 10.96 -8.95
CA MET A 64 10.62 11.66 -10.12
C MET A 64 11.71 12.12 -11.09
N LYS A 65 12.94 12.31 -10.63
CA LYS A 65 14.10 12.68 -11.45
C LYS A 65 14.82 11.49 -12.06
N LYS A 66 14.46 10.25 -11.71
CA LYS A 66 15.13 9.06 -12.24
C LYS A 66 14.51 8.61 -13.56
N ASP A 67 15.36 8.39 -14.56
CA ASP A 67 14.94 7.83 -15.85
C ASP A 67 14.71 6.30 -15.79
N ASP A 68 15.33 5.62 -14.82
CA ASP A 68 15.21 4.17 -14.68
C ASP A 68 13.89 3.78 -14.00
N GLU A 69 13.11 2.93 -14.67
CA GLU A 69 11.75 2.60 -14.20
C GLU A 69 11.73 1.87 -12.85
N VAL A 70 12.69 0.97 -12.59
CA VAL A 70 12.72 0.15 -11.37
C VAL A 70 12.98 0.97 -10.11
N PRO A 71 14.08 1.74 -10.00
CA PRO A 71 14.31 2.56 -8.81
C PRO A 71 13.27 3.68 -8.69
N ALA A 72 12.77 4.24 -9.81
CA ALA A 72 11.66 5.20 -9.76
C ALA A 72 10.40 4.57 -9.15
N THR A 73 10.07 3.33 -9.52
CA THR A 73 8.92 2.60 -8.98
C THR A 73 9.08 2.34 -7.47
N TRP A 74 10.24 1.87 -7.01
CA TRP A 74 10.47 1.63 -5.58
C TRP A 74 10.47 2.92 -4.76
N LEU A 75 11.14 3.98 -5.25
CA LEU A 75 11.11 5.28 -4.60
C LEU A 75 9.68 5.85 -4.55
N GLY A 76 8.90 5.67 -5.62
CA GLY A 76 7.48 6.00 -5.64
C GLY A 76 6.66 5.23 -4.60
N TYR A 77 6.89 3.92 -4.47
CA TYR A 77 6.20 3.09 -3.47
C TYR A 77 6.49 3.57 -2.03
N PHE A 78 7.77 3.70 -1.66
CA PHE A 78 8.15 4.15 -0.32
C PHE A 78 7.74 5.60 -0.06
N ALA A 79 7.78 6.46 -1.08
CA ALA A 79 7.24 7.80 -0.98
C ALA A 79 5.74 7.78 -0.67
N GLY A 80 4.95 7.02 -1.43
CA GLY A 80 3.51 6.88 -1.21
C GLY A 80 3.19 6.32 0.17
N PHE A 81 3.94 5.32 0.64
CA PHE A 81 3.80 4.76 1.99
C PHE A 81 4.12 5.79 3.09
N CYS A 82 5.24 6.49 3.00
CA CYS A 82 5.61 7.51 4.01
C CYS A 82 4.66 8.72 3.99
N LEU A 83 4.17 9.12 2.81
CA LEU A 83 3.17 10.18 2.68
C LEU A 83 1.83 9.75 3.28
N TRP A 84 1.41 8.50 3.06
CA TRP A 84 0.21 7.94 3.68
C TRP A 84 0.33 7.95 5.20
N THR A 85 1.29 7.20 5.75
CA THR A 85 1.43 7.07 7.20
C THR A 85 1.71 8.42 7.85
N GLY A 86 2.63 9.22 7.32
CA GLY A 86 3.03 10.49 7.92
C GLY A 86 2.00 11.62 7.80
N TRP A 87 1.53 11.92 6.60
CA TRP A 87 0.67 13.10 6.39
C TRP A 87 -0.82 12.76 6.30
N VAL A 88 -1.21 11.59 5.77
CA VAL A 88 -2.63 11.27 5.62
C VAL A 88 -3.20 10.70 6.91
N GLU A 89 -2.60 9.62 7.42
CA GLU A 89 -3.08 8.87 8.58
C GLU A 89 -3.00 9.69 9.87
N PHE A 90 -1.81 10.22 10.21
CA PHE A 90 -1.66 11.06 11.41
C PHE A 90 -2.44 12.39 11.35
N SER A 91 -2.82 12.88 10.16
CA SER A 91 -3.75 14.03 10.10
C SER A 91 -5.13 13.64 10.64
N PHE A 92 -5.62 12.44 10.34
CA PHE A 92 -6.89 11.96 10.91
C PHE A 92 -6.80 11.76 12.42
N VAL A 93 -5.67 11.22 12.92
CA VAL A 93 -5.39 11.12 14.36
C VAL A 93 -5.42 12.50 15.02
N PHE A 94 -4.66 13.46 14.48
CA PHE A 94 -4.60 14.82 14.99
C PHE A 94 -5.97 15.48 15.06
N TYR A 95 -6.76 15.42 13.98
CA TYR A 95 -8.07 16.06 13.95
C TYR A 95 -9.11 15.33 14.81
N ALA A 96 -8.99 14.02 15.01
CA ALA A 96 -9.85 13.30 15.93
C ALA A 96 -9.61 13.74 17.39
N GLU A 97 -8.35 13.86 17.80
CA GLU A 97 -7.99 14.36 19.13
C GLU A 97 -8.33 15.85 19.28
N TYR A 98 -7.95 16.69 18.33
CA TYR A 98 -8.20 18.14 18.38
C TYR A 98 -9.68 18.49 18.47
N LEU A 99 -10.53 17.77 17.74
CA LEU A 99 -11.98 17.98 17.75
C LEU A 99 -12.71 17.21 18.87
N ASN A 100 -11.98 16.42 19.68
CA ASN A 100 -12.55 15.51 20.68
C ASN A 100 -13.67 14.65 20.08
N VAL A 101 -13.37 14.00 18.95
CA VAL A 101 -14.34 13.15 18.25
C VAL A 101 -14.61 11.93 19.12
N GLU A 102 -15.85 11.79 19.56
CA GLU A 102 -16.31 10.66 20.36
C GLU A 102 -17.44 9.94 19.64
N GLN A 103 -17.44 8.61 19.74
CA GLN A 103 -18.53 7.77 19.25
C GLN A 103 -18.87 6.72 20.29
N ILE A 104 -20.15 6.65 20.63
CA ILE A 104 -20.70 5.59 21.47
C ILE A 104 -21.12 4.46 20.54
N LEU A 105 -20.47 3.31 20.69
CA LEU A 105 -20.79 2.09 19.96
C LEU A 105 -22.17 1.53 20.39
N PRO A 106 -22.83 0.68 19.58
CA PRO A 106 -24.12 0.08 19.94
C PRO A 106 -24.12 -0.69 21.28
N ASN A 107 -22.95 -1.15 21.72
CA ASN A 107 -22.74 -1.82 23.00
C ASN A 107 -22.58 -0.86 24.21
N GLY A 108 -22.74 0.45 23.99
CA GLY A 108 -22.62 1.48 25.02
C GLY A 108 -21.18 1.85 25.41
N LYS A 109 -20.17 1.27 24.77
CA LYS A 109 -18.75 1.61 25.00
C LYS A 109 -18.31 2.75 24.09
N LEU A 110 -17.34 3.54 24.57
CA LEU A 110 -16.66 4.53 23.74
C LEU A 110 -15.77 3.84 22.70
N ASN A 111 -15.78 4.34 21.47
CA ASN A 111 -14.84 3.91 20.44
C ASN A 111 -13.42 4.33 20.84
N LEU A 112 -12.50 3.35 20.88
CA LEU A 112 -11.10 3.56 21.25
C LEU A 112 -10.26 4.18 20.13
N TYR A 113 -10.77 4.21 18.89
CA TYR A 113 -10.06 4.68 17.70
C TYR A 113 -10.90 5.70 16.92
N PRO A 114 -11.09 6.92 17.45
CA PRO A 114 -11.93 7.95 16.83
C PRO A 114 -11.38 8.48 15.49
N GLU A 115 -10.09 8.33 15.23
CA GLU A 115 -9.43 8.67 13.97
C GLU A 115 -10.04 7.98 12.76
N TYR A 116 -10.56 6.77 12.93
CA TYR A 116 -11.20 6.01 11.86
C TYR A 116 -12.53 6.64 11.41
N LEU A 117 -13.24 7.34 12.30
CA LEU A 117 -14.46 8.06 11.95
C LEU A 117 -14.15 9.29 11.10
N VAL A 118 -13.10 10.03 11.49
CA VAL A 118 -12.63 11.17 10.69
C VAL A 118 -12.13 10.67 9.33
N MET A 119 -11.44 9.52 9.29
CA MET A 119 -11.02 8.91 8.03
C MET A 119 -12.21 8.49 7.16
N GLN A 120 -13.28 7.89 7.71
CA GLN A 120 -14.50 7.56 6.97
C GLN A 120 -15.12 8.80 6.29
N SER A 121 -15.05 9.99 6.93
CA SER A 121 -15.56 11.24 6.35
C SER A 121 -14.89 11.62 5.02
N SER A 122 -13.69 11.08 4.76
CA SER A 122 -12.92 11.35 3.55
C SER A 122 -13.44 10.60 2.31
N ILE A 123 -14.44 9.72 2.45
CA ILE A 123 -15.04 8.95 1.35
C ILE A 123 -15.49 9.83 0.17
N GLY A 124 -16.07 11.01 0.44
CA GLY A 124 -16.49 11.93 -0.60
C GLY A 124 -15.31 12.42 -1.45
N VAL A 125 -14.23 12.85 -0.79
CA VAL A 125 -13.00 13.32 -1.44
C VAL A 125 -12.33 12.19 -2.22
N LEU A 126 -12.27 10.99 -1.63
CA LEU A 126 -11.76 9.80 -2.30
C LEU A 126 -12.54 9.53 -3.59
N MET A 127 -13.87 9.47 -3.52
CA MET A 127 -14.70 9.12 -4.67
C MET A 127 -14.63 10.18 -5.77
N THR A 128 -14.72 11.48 -5.42
CA THR A 128 -14.60 12.57 -6.40
C THR A 128 -13.26 12.54 -7.12
N SER A 129 -12.16 12.34 -6.40
CA SER A 129 -10.83 12.30 -7.00
C SER A 129 -10.55 10.98 -7.75
N LEU A 130 -11.11 9.85 -7.30
CA LEU A 130 -11.07 8.59 -8.03
C LEU A 130 -11.74 8.69 -9.40
N LEU A 131 -12.87 9.42 -9.50
CA LEU A 131 -13.53 9.64 -10.80
C LEU A 131 -12.61 10.37 -11.79
N TYR A 132 -11.81 11.34 -11.33
CA TYR A 132 -10.80 11.98 -12.16
C TYR A 132 -9.81 10.96 -12.72
N PHE A 133 -9.25 10.08 -11.89
CA PHE A 133 -8.32 9.04 -12.36
C PHE A 133 -8.99 7.96 -13.22
N PHE A 134 -10.24 7.63 -12.90
CA PHE A 134 -11.03 6.64 -13.60
C PHE A 134 -11.39 7.10 -15.01
N PHE A 135 -11.71 8.37 -15.22
CA PHE A 135 -12.01 8.93 -16.55
C PHE A 135 -10.78 9.49 -17.27
N ASN A 136 -9.61 9.49 -16.64
CA ASN A 136 -8.39 9.96 -17.28
C ASN A 136 -7.97 9.05 -18.44
N ARG A 137 -7.95 9.58 -19.67
CA ARG A 137 -7.50 8.87 -20.88
C ARG A 137 -6.05 8.39 -20.82
N GLU A 138 -5.22 9.01 -19.97
CA GLU A 138 -3.83 8.62 -19.75
C GLU A 138 -3.68 7.45 -18.76
N THR A 139 -4.77 7.03 -18.10
CA THR A 139 -4.71 5.93 -17.14
C THR A 139 -4.31 4.62 -17.82
N LYS A 140 -3.43 3.88 -17.15
CA LYS A 140 -2.95 2.56 -17.60
C LYS A 140 -3.18 1.49 -16.55
N CYS A 141 -3.88 1.85 -15.48
CA CYS A 141 -4.41 0.88 -14.53
C CYS A 141 -5.31 -0.10 -15.30
N ASN A 142 -4.96 -1.39 -15.23
CA ASN A 142 -5.70 -2.43 -15.96
C ASN A 142 -7.14 -2.53 -15.47
N PHE A 143 -7.38 -2.26 -14.19
CA PHE A 143 -8.72 -2.25 -13.59
C PHE A 143 -9.59 -1.14 -14.20
N PHE A 144 -9.13 0.12 -14.17
CA PHE A 144 -9.88 1.22 -14.79
C PHE A 144 -10.09 1.02 -16.29
N ARG A 145 -9.07 0.55 -17.02
CA ARG A 145 -9.20 0.29 -18.45
C ARG A 145 -10.17 -0.84 -18.77
N TRP A 146 -10.28 -1.85 -17.90
CA TRP A 146 -11.28 -2.90 -18.06
C TRP A 146 -12.70 -2.33 -17.98
N PHE A 147 -13.00 -1.52 -16.94
CA PHE A 147 -14.29 -0.86 -16.82
C PHE A 147 -14.56 0.14 -17.96
N GLN A 148 -13.59 0.99 -18.31
CA GLN A 148 -13.72 1.94 -19.43
C GLN A 148 -14.08 1.24 -20.74
N ARG A 149 -13.49 0.07 -21.01
CA ARG A 149 -13.75 -0.73 -22.21
C ARG A 149 -15.11 -1.41 -22.17
N ASN A 150 -15.45 -2.03 -21.04
CA ASN A 150 -16.68 -2.81 -20.88
C ASN A 150 -17.92 -1.92 -20.78
N LEU A 151 -17.82 -0.76 -20.14
CA LEU A 151 -18.91 0.21 -19.96
C LEU A 151 -18.93 1.33 -21.03
N LYS A 152 -18.00 1.30 -21.99
CA LYS A 152 -17.84 2.34 -23.03
C LYS A 152 -17.65 3.77 -22.47
N LEU A 153 -17.00 3.87 -21.32
CA LEU A 153 -16.76 5.13 -20.59
C LEU A 153 -15.43 5.82 -20.95
N SER A 154 -14.80 5.46 -22.07
CA SER A 154 -13.52 6.05 -22.47
C SER A 154 -13.69 7.49 -22.95
N THR A 155 -12.95 8.42 -22.34
CA THR A 155 -12.98 9.88 -22.66
C THR A 155 -12.10 10.28 -23.84
N GLY A 156 -11.45 9.32 -24.51
CA GLY A 156 -10.62 9.57 -25.69
C GLY A 156 -9.41 8.64 -25.79
N ARG A 157 -8.58 8.86 -26.81
CA ARG A 157 -7.32 8.13 -26.99
C ARG A 157 -6.20 8.75 -26.14
N PRO A 158 -5.30 7.95 -25.55
CA PRO A 158 -4.13 8.47 -24.84
C PRO A 158 -3.25 9.33 -25.76
N THR A 159 -2.58 10.32 -25.18
CA THR A 159 -1.69 11.22 -25.90
C THR A 159 -0.46 10.45 -26.41
N PRO A 160 -0.18 10.47 -27.73
CA PRO A 160 1.00 9.81 -28.29
C PRO A 160 2.29 10.38 -27.68
N GLY A 161 3.23 9.51 -27.29
CA GLY A 161 4.55 9.94 -26.80
C GLY A 161 4.59 10.52 -25.37
N TYR A 162 3.48 10.53 -24.62
CA TYR A 162 3.47 11.04 -23.25
C TYR A 162 4.39 10.21 -22.34
N LYS A 163 5.51 10.81 -21.92
CA LYS A 163 6.46 10.22 -20.97
C LYS A 163 5.88 10.28 -19.56
N ARG A 164 5.84 9.12 -18.90
CA ARG A 164 5.25 9.01 -17.57
C ARG A 164 6.31 9.14 -16.50
N ASN A 165 5.92 9.76 -15.40
CA ASN A 165 6.70 9.72 -14.19
C ASN A 165 6.33 8.47 -13.38
N TYR A 166 7.17 7.44 -13.42
CA TYR A 166 6.89 6.17 -12.74
C TYR A 166 6.80 6.33 -11.22
N ALA A 167 7.66 7.17 -10.63
CA ALA A 167 7.63 7.41 -9.19
C ALA A 167 6.32 8.08 -8.76
N ALA A 168 5.91 9.15 -9.44
CA ALA A 168 4.66 9.85 -9.13
C ALA A 168 3.43 8.94 -9.30
N VAL A 169 3.39 8.18 -10.39
CA VAL A 169 2.27 7.24 -10.62
C VAL A 169 2.24 6.16 -9.54
N THR A 170 3.37 5.57 -9.17
CA THR A 170 3.41 4.52 -8.15
C THR A 170 3.09 5.07 -6.74
N ALA A 171 3.55 6.26 -6.38
CA ALA A 171 3.20 6.89 -5.12
C ALA A 171 1.68 7.11 -5.01
N MET A 172 1.07 7.67 -6.06
CA MET A 172 -0.37 7.89 -6.13
C MET A 172 -1.16 6.57 -6.13
N GLU A 173 -0.73 5.57 -6.91
CA GLU A 173 -1.33 4.23 -6.90
C GLU A 173 -1.29 3.62 -5.49
N THR A 174 -0.18 3.78 -4.77
CA THR A 174 -0.02 3.26 -3.41
C THR A 174 -0.99 3.94 -2.45
N VAL A 175 -1.00 5.28 -2.40
CA VAL A 175 -1.90 6.07 -1.54
C VAL A 175 -3.36 5.73 -1.81
N TYR A 176 -3.80 5.73 -3.06
CA TYR A 176 -5.21 5.50 -3.39
C TYR A 176 -5.67 4.07 -3.14
N VAL A 177 -4.81 3.08 -3.37
CA VAL A 177 -5.19 1.68 -3.11
C VAL A 177 -5.29 1.43 -1.61
N ILE A 178 -4.35 1.95 -0.81
CA ILE A 178 -4.45 1.89 0.66
C ILE A 178 -5.73 2.58 1.09
N TRP A 179 -5.93 3.85 0.70
CA TRP A 179 -7.12 4.62 1.08
C TRP A 179 -8.44 3.93 0.74
N PHE A 180 -8.56 3.40 -0.47
CA PHE A 180 -9.77 2.74 -0.92
C PHE A 180 -10.07 1.48 -0.11
N PHE A 181 -9.09 0.62 0.11
CA PHE A 181 -9.30 -0.59 0.91
C PHE A 181 -9.49 -0.28 2.39
N TYR A 182 -8.85 0.77 2.92
CA TYR A 182 -9.06 1.24 4.29
C TYR A 182 -10.51 1.66 4.50
N ILE A 183 -11.07 2.50 3.61
CA ILE A 183 -12.47 2.93 3.69
C ILE A 183 -13.43 1.73 3.59
N ILE A 184 -13.15 0.78 2.70
CA ILE A 184 -13.96 -0.46 2.62
C ILE A 184 -13.93 -1.21 3.95
N LEU A 185 -12.75 -1.42 4.55
CA LEU A 185 -12.64 -2.11 5.84
C LEU A 185 -13.41 -1.37 6.93
N LEU A 186 -13.29 -0.05 7.00
CA LEU A 186 -14.01 0.75 7.99
C LEU A 186 -15.54 0.66 7.82
N ILE A 187 -16.04 0.63 6.59
CA ILE A 187 -17.49 0.43 6.34
C ILE A 187 -17.92 -0.98 6.75
N LEU A 188 -17.08 -2.00 6.50
CA LEU A 188 -17.37 -3.38 6.86
C LEU A 188 -17.35 -3.60 8.38
N TYR A 189 -16.50 -2.89 9.11
CA TYR A 189 -16.36 -3.04 10.56
C TYR A 189 -17.36 -2.22 11.37
N GLU A 190 -17.95 -1.19 10.78
CA GLU A 190 -18.91 -0.34 11.46
C GLU A 190 -20.28 -1.03 11.55
N ASP A 191 -20.73 -1.31 12.77
CA ASP A 191 -22.03 -1.94 13.04
C ASP A 191 -23.22 -1.10 12.56
N ALA A 192 -23.06 0.22 12.50
CA ALA A 192 -24.09 1.11 11.96
C ALA A 192 -24.31 0.93 10.45
N PHE A 193 -23.33 0.40 9.71
CA PHE A 193 -23.42 0.17 8.28
C PHE A 193 -23.60 -1.32 7.95
N ILE A 194 -22.61 -2.14 8.31
CA ILE A 194 -22.56 -3.57 7.97
C ILE A 194 -22.28 -4.40 9.22
N GLY A 195 -21.16 -4.16 9.90
CA GLY A 195 -20.69 -4.95 11.05
C GLY A 195 -19.73 -6.08 10.67
N ASP A 196 -18.76 -6.33 11.55
CA ASP A 196 -17.64 -7.26 11.31
C ASP A 196 -18.10 -8.73 11.17
N ARG A 197 -19.20 -9.12 11.83
CA ARG A 197 -19.81 -10.46 11.79
C ARG A 197 -21.00 -10.57 10.83
N HIS A 198 -21.23 -9.59 9.98
CA HIS A 198 -22.35 -9.60 9.04
C HIS A 198 -22.08 -10.51 7.81
N PRO A 199 -23.09 -11.16 7.22
CA PRO A 199 -22.94 -11.98 6.01
C PRO A 199 -22.20 -11.28 4.86
N LEU A 200 -22.41 -9.97 4.68
CA LEU A 200 -21.71 -9.18 3.65
C LEU A 200 -20.20 -9.12 3.89
N THR A 201 -19.76 -9.03 5.14
CA THR A 201 -18.33 -9.03 5.51
C THR A 201 -17.69 -10.38 5.20
N TYR A 202 -18.39 -11.48 5.47
CA TYR A 202 -17.92 -12.81 5.06
C TYR A 202 -17.87 -12.96 3.53
N ILE A 203 -18.90 -12.53 2.80
CA ILE A 203 -18.91 -12.58 1.33
C ILE A 203 -17.76 -11.77 0.76
N PHE A 204 -17.56 -10.55 1.25
CA PHE A 204 -16.44 -9.70 0.86
C PHE A 204 -15.11 -10.39 1.13
N PHE A 205 -14.92 -10.94 2.33
CA PHE A 205 -13.71 -11.68 2.69
C PHE A 205 -13.40 -12.83 1.71
N PHE A 206 -14.37 -13.68 1.40
CA PHE A 206 -14.14 -14.80 0.48
C PHE A 206 -13.84 -14.33 -0.94
N LEU A 207 -14.60 -13.37 -1.47
CA LEU A 207 -14.37 -12.82 -2.80
C LEU A 207 -13.01 -12.12 -2.90
N ASN A 208 -12.67 -11.31 -1.90
CA ASN A 208 -11.40 -10.59 -1.81
C ASN A 208 -10.23 -11.58 -1.72
N THR A 209 -10.36 -12.66 -0.94
CA THR A 209 -9.32 -13.68 -0.79
C THR A 209 -9.13 -14.49 -2.08
N ILE A 210 -10.21 -14.94 -2.72
CA ILE A 210 -10.14 -15.65 -4.01
C ILE A 210 -9.48 -14.75 -5.06
N TRP A 211 -9.86 -13.47 -5.09
CA TRP A 211 -9.27 -12.49 -5.99
C TRP A 211 -7.79 -12.27 -5.69
N ALA A 212 -7.39 -12.11 -4.42
CA ALA A 212 -6.00 -11.99 -4.00
C ALA A 212 -5.15 -13.17 -4.49
N LEU A 213 -5.63 -14.40 -4.29
CA LEU A 213 -4.96 -15.63 -4.76
C LEU A 213 -4.83 -15.65 -6.29
N PHE A 214 -5.89 -15.27 -7.01
CA PHE A 214 -5.84 -15.13 -8.47
C PHE A 214 -4.79 -14.09 -8.91
N LEU A 215 -4.71 -12.93 -8.24
CA LEU A 215 -3.71 -11.92 -8.55
C LEU A 215 -2.29 -12.41 -8.25
N VAL A 216 -2.05 -13.09 -7.13
CA VAL A 216 -0.74 -13.66 -6.77
C VAL A 216 -0.31 -14.71 -7.80
N THR A 217 -1.20 -15.63 -8.18
CA THR A 217 -0.89 -16.63 -9.21
C THR A 217 -0.57 -16.02 -10.57
N ARG A 218 -1.19 -14.90 -10.92
CA ARG A 218 -0.87 -14.13 -12.12
C ARG A 218 0.46 -13.38 -11.98
N LEU A 219 0.73 -12.79 -10.82
CA LEU A 219 1.96 -12.05 -10.53
C LEU A 219 3.20 -12.94 -10.68
N MET A 220 3.12 -14.20 -10.25
CA MET A 220 4.19 -15.19 -10.40
C MET A 220 4.59 -15.47 -11.86
N LYS A 221 3.75 -15.08 -12.85
CA LYS A 221 4.02 -15.29 -14.28
C LYS A 221 4.72 -14.09 -14.95
N PHE A 222 4.94 -12.99 -14.23
CA PHE A 222 5.51 -11.77 -14.82
C PHE A 222 7.03 -11.79 -14.91
N TRP A 223 7.54 -11.75 -16.15
CA TRP A 223 8.96 -11.65 -16.47
C TRP A 223 9.55 -10.24 -16.31
N ASN A 224 8.70 -9.21 -16.39
CA ASN A 224 9.17 -7.83 -16.33
C ASN A 224 9.13 -7.30 -14.90
N VAL A 225 10.31 -7.07 -14.32
CA VAL A 225 10.47 -6.62 -12.93
C VAL A 225 9.64 -5.38 -12.59
N THR A 226 9.68 -4.33 -13.41
CA THR A 226 8.92 -3.09 -13.16
C THR A 226 7.40 -3.35 -13.12
N ARG A 227 6.91 -4.14 -14.08
CA ARG A 227 5.49 -4.52 -14.15
C ARG A 227 5.11 -5.43 -12.98
N ALA A 228 6.00 -6.31 -12.55
CA ALA A 228 5.81 -7.17 -11.39
C ALA A 228 5.69 -6.36 -10.11
N ILE A 229 6.59 -5.40 -9.85
CA ILE A 229 6.54 -4.56 -8.64
C ILE A 229 5.25 -3.74 -8.60
N ARG A 230 4.90 -3.03 -9.67
CA ARG A 230 3.69 -2.20 -9.71
C ARG A 230 2.40 -3.01 -9.57
N TYR A 231 2.41 -4.26 -10.02
CA TYR A 231 1.28 -5.17 -9.84
C TYR A 231 1.26 -5.80 -8.45
N ALA A 232 2.43 -6.01 -7.84
CA ALA A 232 2.55 -6.54 -6.49
C ALA A 232 1.95 -5.58 -5.46
N ILE A 233 2.09 -4.26 -5.65
CA ILE A 233 1.55 -3.25 -4.72
C ILE A 233 0.06 -3.45 -4.42
N PRO A 234 -0.86 -3.33 -5.40
CA PRO A 234 -2.28 -3.55 -5.14
C PRO A 234 -2.58 -5.00 -4.77
N THR A 235 -1.84 -5.97 -5.31
CA THR A 235 -2.05 -7.39 -4.98
C THR A 235 -1.80 -7.67 -3.49
N ALA A 236 -0.74 -7.09 -2.94
CA ALA A 236 -0.39 -7.22 -1.53
C ALA A 236 -1.38 -6.47 -0.63
N ILE A 237 -1.81 -5.26 -0.99
CA ILE A 237 -2.82 -4.52 -0.21
C ILE A 237 -4.14 -5.29 -0.18
N ILE A 238 -4.61 -5.80 -1.34
CA ILE A 238 -5.82 -6.65 -1.42
C ILE A 238 -5.68 -7.89 -0.52
N ALA A 239 -4.53 -8.57 -0.57
CA ALA A 239 -4.28 -9.72 0.30
C ALA A 239 -4.26 -9.34 1.78
N TYR A 240 -3.69 -8.17 2.10
CA TYR A 240 -3.60 -7.65 3.46
C TYR A 240 -4.98 -7.28 4.02
N THR A 241 -5.91 -6.78 3.19
CA THR A 241 -7.32 -6.59 3.56
C THR A 241 -7.95 -7.88 4.10
N SER A 242 -7.66 -9.04 3.50
CA SER A 242 -8.12 -10.32 4.02
C SER A 242 -7.44 -10.67 5.35
N TYR A 243 -6.16 -10.36 5.50
CA TYR A 243 -5.42 -10.57 6.75
C TYR A 243 -6.01 -9.74 7.91
N GLU A 244 -6.33 -8.47 7.67
CA GLU A 244 -6.98 -7.57 8.63
C GLU A 244 -8.35 -8.08 9.09
N ILE A 245 -9.18 -8.59 8.17
CA ILE A 245 -10.49 -9.17 8.55
C ILE A 245 -10.32 -10.39 9.46
N ILE A 246 -9.33 -11.25 9.19
CA ILE A 246 -9.03 -12.42 10.03
C ILE A 246 -8.51 -11.97 11.42
N GLY A 247 -7.64 -10.96 11.46
CA GLY A 247 -7.15 -10.35 12.70
C GLY A 247 -8.29 -9.77 13.54
N ARG A 248 -9.21 -9.04 12.91
CA ARG A 248 -10.41 -8.49 13.55
C ARG A 248 -11.32 -9.56 14.15
N TRP A 249 -11.42 -10.74 13.53
CA TRP A 249 -12.17 -11.86 14.07
C TRP A 249 -11.50 -12.59 15.24
N GLY A 250 -10.27 -12.21 15.59
CA GLY A 250 -9.48 -12.82 16.67
C GLY A 250 -8.87 -14.17 16.29
N LEU A 251 -8.78 -14.49 15.00
CA LEU A 251 -8.24 -15.77 14.53
C LEU A 251 -6.72 -15.76 14.38
N LEU A 252 -6.11 -14.58 14.28
CA LEU A 252 -4.66 -14.39 14.20
C LEU A 252 -4.23 -13.36 15.24
N ILE A 253 -3.05 -13.55 15.82
CA ILE A 253 -2.39 -12.53 16.63
C ILE A 253 -1.66 -11.58 15.67
N GLU A 254 -2.07 -10.32 15.66
CA GLU A 254 -1.38 -9.26 14.93
C GLU A 254 -0.09 -8.88 15.67
N PHE A 255 0.96 -9.68 15.49
CA PHE A 255 2.26 -9.45 16.14
C PHE A 255 2.88 -8.09 15.78
N TRP A 256 2.43 -7.46 14.69
CA TRP A 256 2.81 -6.10 14.29
C TRP A 256 2.47 -5.03 15.34
N VAL A 257 1.40 -5.24 16.11
CA VAL A 257 0.89 -4.31 17.14
C VAL A 257 1.66 -4.45 18.47
N TYR A 258 2.42 -5.54 18.63
CA TYR A 258 3.18 -5.86 19.85
C TYR A 258 4.70 -5.77 19.63
N PRO A 259 5.25 -4.57 19.33
CA PRO A 259 6.68 -4.45 18.99
C PRO A 259 7.64 -4.82 20.11
N LYS A 260 7.20 -4.76 21.38
CA LYS A 260 8.02 -5.13 22.53
C LYS A 260 8.16 -6.65 22.68
N GLU A 261 7.13 -7.40 22.30
CA GLU A 261 7.10 -8.85 22.43
C GLU A 261 7.80 -9.53 21.25
N TYR A 262 7.75 -8.92 20.06
CA TYR A 262 8.29 -9.48 18.81
C TYR A 262 9.42 -8.63 18.21
N LEU A 263 10.24 -8.00 19.06
CA LEU A 263 11.29 -7.07 18.62
C LEU A 263 12.31 -7.73 17.68
N THR A 264 12.71 -8.96 17.98
CA THR A 264 13.68 -9.74 17.22
C THR A 264 13.22 -10.02 15.79
N GLU A 265 11.95 -10.42 15.65
CA GLU A 265 11.29 -10.73 14.40
C GLU A 265 11.16 -9.47 13.54
N LEU A 266 10.73 -8.36 14.15
CA LEU A 266 10.59 -7.08 13.47
C LEU A 266 11.92 -6.53 12.96
N VAL A 267 12.99 -6.60 13.77
CA VAL A 267 14.33 -6.14 13.37
C VAL A 267 14.90 -7.00 12.23
N LEU A 268 14.72 -8.32 12.27
CA LEU A 268 15.13 -9.22 11.19
C LEU A 268 14.40 -8.92 9.87
N ILE A 269 13.09 -8.72 9.95
CA ILE A 269 12.24 -8.41 8.80
C ILE A 269 12.63 -7.04 8.20
N PHE A 270 12.78 -6.02 9.04
CA PHE A 270 13.17 -4.68 8.61
C PHE A 270 14.56 -4.68 7.98
N GLY A 271 15.52 -5.39 8.59
CA GLY A 271 16.87 -5.58 8.04
C GLY A 271 16.84 -6.27 6.66
N ALA A 272 16.02 -7.31 6.49
CA ALA A 272 15.88 -8.00 5.21
C ALA A 272 15.31 -7.09 4.10
N ILE A 273 14.33 -6.24 4.43
CA ILE A 273 13.77 -5.26 3.50
C ILE A 273 14.82 -4.23 3.10
N LEU A 274 15.56 -3.65 4.07
CA LEU A 274 16.62 -2.69 3.78
C LEU A 274 17.72 -3.26 2.89
N ILE A 275 18.12 -4.51 3.14
CA ILE A 275 19.09 -5.22 2.29
C ILE A 275 18.52 -5.42 0.88
N GLY A 276 17.24 -5.80 0.76
CA GLY A 276 16.56 -5.94 -0.53
C GLY A 276 16.51 -4.63 -1.33
N ILE A 277 16.18 -3.51 -0.67
CA ILE A 277 16.18 -2.17 -1.26
C ILE A 277 17.59 -1.77 -1.68
N PHE A 278 18.58 -1.99 -0.81
CA PHE A 278 19.98 -1.68 -1.10
C PHE A 278 20.46 -2.44 -2.35
N ILE A 279 20.20 -3.74 -2.42
CA ILE A 279 20.53 -4.54 -3.61
C ILE A 279 19.80 -3.98 -4.85
N ALA A 280 18.52 -3.64 -4.75
CA ALA A 280 17.74 -3.11 -5.87
C ALA A 280 18.25 -1.74 -6.38
N VAL A 281 18.67 -0.85 -5.48
CA VAL A 281 19.17 0.49 -5.80
C VAL A 281 20.60 0.45 -6.35
N PHE A 282 21.45 -0.44 -5.83
CA PHE A 282 22.85 -0.56 -6.22
C PHE A 282 23.12 -1.60 -7.31
N THR A 283 22.08 -2.25 -7.85
CA THR A 283 22.26 -3.16 -9.00
C THR A 283 22.64 -2.34 -10.25
N PRO A 284 23.83 -2.55 -10.84
CA PRO A 284 24.34 -1.71 -11.92
C PRO A 284 23.47 -1.75 -13.18
N LYS A 285 23.35 -0.60 -13.84
CA LYS A 285 22.74 -0.49 -15.17
C LYS A 285 23.47 -1.40 -16.17
N GLY A 286 22.71 -2.12 -16.99
CA GLY A 286 23.24 -2.95 -18.09
C GLY A 286 23.33 -4.46 -17.81
N GLU A 287 23.24 -4.93 -16.56
CA GLU A 287 23.24 -6.38 -16.29
C GLU A 287 21.95 -7.05 -16.80
N LYS A 288 20.82 -6.32 -16.80
CA LYS A 288 19.55 -6.74 -17.42
C LYS A 288 19.65 -6.92 -18.94
N GLU A 289 20.27 -5.97 -19.64
CA GLU A 289 20.50 -6.09 -21.08
C GLU A 289 21.53 -7.19 -21.38
N ARG A 290 22.55 -7.37 -20.54
CA ARG A 290 23.54 -8.43 -20.69
C ARG A 290 22.95 -9.82 -20.46
N LEU A 291 21.96 -9.95 -19.57
CA LEU A 291 21.22 -11.20 -19.36
C LEU A 291 20.20 -11.48 -20.48
N HIS A 292 19.60 -10.43 -21.07
CA HIS A 292 18.75 -10.56 -22.27
C HIS A 292 19.55 -10.82 -23.56
N ARG A 293 20.76 -10.30 -23.70
CA ARG A 293 21.66 -10.51 -24.86
C ARG A 293 22.50 -11.80 -24.79
N LYS A 294 22.52 -12.48 -23.64
CA LYS A 294 23.12 -13.82 -23.50
C LYS A 294 22.13 -14.95 -23.81
N GLN A 295 20.90 -14.59 -24.21
CA GLN A 295 19.99 -15.43 -24.99
C GLN A 295 20.23 -15.16 -26.47
#